data_AF-A0A937ENY7-F1
#
_entry.id   AF-A0A937ENY7-F1
#
_cell.length_a   1.000
_cell.length_b   1.000
_cell.length_c   1.000
_cell.angle_alpha   90.00
_cell.angle_beta   90.00
_cell.angle_gamma   90.00
#
_symmetry.space_group_name_H-M   'P 1'
#
loop_
_entity.id
_entity.type
_entity.pdbx_description
1 polymer ?
#
loop_
_entity_poly.entity_id
_entity_poly.type
_entity_poly.pdbx_seq_one_letter_code
_entity_poly.pdbx_strand_id
1 'polypeptide(L)'
;MPDGDRGQNPAGGNGQSEGPRHGLAKRIGGLIAALAGIAGIIGLVVTLVDRPEPWTKADWVSEANAVCEREIGTLSSATLNSRSSLSAMQTSLRAGTLTDQQIKNAAWYFDAAAGALRSINGEIRSIERPESIKGDVDKVVDGGVGASNAMSRVAGDLSQVSLANPTQSLRVLNAADSEIKKVDPLLSQWQEGLVALGVTSCNT
;
A
#
# COMPACT_ATOMS: atom_id res chain seq x y z
N MET A 1 -44.26 -49.34 -49.04
CA MET A 1 -44.25 -50.60 -49.82
C MET A 1 -44.10 -50.20 -51.27
N PRO A 2 -43.16 -50.74 -52.06
CA PRO A 2 -42.64 -52.12 -52.06
C PRO A 2 -41.09 -52.24 -51.98
N ASP A 3 -40.57 -53.38 -51.47
CA ASP A 3 -39.81 -54.48 -52.16
C ASP A 3 -38.55 -54.05 -52.90
N GLY A 4 -37.40 -54.73 -52.85
CA GLY A 4 -36.99 -56.07 -52.42
C GLY A 4 -35.49 -56.17 -52.75
N ASP A 5 -34.67 -56.83 -51.93
CA ASP A 5 -34.30 -58.26 -51.97
C ASP A 5 -33.01 -58.57 -52.77
N ARG A 6 -32.15 -59.41 -52.17
CA ARG A 6 -30.95 -60.12 -52.68
C ARG A 6 -29.80 -59.28 -53.26
N GLY A 7 -28.53 -59.43 -52.87
CA GLY A 7 -27.82 -60.58 -52.34
C GLY A 7 -26.60 -60.84 -53.23
N GLN A 8 -25.38 -60.83 -52.68
CA GLN A 8 -24.18 -61.51 -53.21
C GLN A 8 -22.98 -61.41 -52.23
N ASN A 9 -22.62 -62.55 -51.65
CA ASN A 9 -21.28 -62.94 -51.19
C ASN A 9 -20.48 -63.48 -52.42
N PRO A 10 -19.18 -63.89 -52.37
CA PRO A 10 -18.15 -63.84 -51.30
C PRO A 10 -16.71 -63.46 -51.81
N ALA A 11 -15.73 -63.59 -50.90
CA ALA A 11 -14.38 -64.16 -51.09
C ALA A 11 -13.17 -63.23 -51.38
N GLY A 12 -12.15 -63.44 -50.54
CA GLY A 12 -10.77 -62.95 -50.68
C GLY A 12 -10.32 -62.33 -49.35
N GLY A 13 -9.41 -62.87 -48.56
CA GLY A 13 -8.38 -63.87 -48.79
C GLY A 13 -7.16 -63.44 -47.97
N ASN A 14 -6.92 -64.17 -46.87
CA ASN A 14 -5.66 -64.45 -46.18
C ASN A 14 -4.62 -63.34 -45.88
N GLY A 15 -4.25 -63.30 -44.59
CA GLY A 15 -2.96 -62.82 -44.06
C GLY A 15 -3.12 -62.53 -42.56
N GLN A 16 -2.86 -63.49 -41.64
CA GLN A 16 -1.57 -63.61 -40.91
C GLN A 16 -1.11 -62.25 -40.34
N SER A 17 -0.84 -62.03 -39.04
CA SER A 17 -0.54 -62.90 -37.90
C SER A 17 -0.52 -62.05 -36.61
N GLU A 18 -0.67 -62.75 -35.47
CA GLU A 18 -0.04 -62.48 -34.16
C GLU A 18 -0.48 -61.31 -33.25
N GLY A 19 -0.86 -61.66 -32.01
CA GLY A 19 -0.58 -60.83 -30.83
C GLY A 19 -1.65 -60.86 -29.72
N PRO A 20 -1.44 -61.58 -28.60
CA PRO A 20 -2.34 -61.55 -27.45
C PRO A 20 -2.12 -60.26 -26.63
N ARG A 21 -3.10 -59.36 -26.57
CA ARG A 21 -3.07 -58.17 -25.69
C ARG A 21 -4.31 -58.11 -24.79
N HIS A 22 -4.48 -59.12 -23.93
CA HIS A 22 -5.57 -59.17 -22.94
C HIS A 22 -5.11 -58.98 -21.48
N GLY A 23 -3.93 -58.37 -21.22
CA GLY A 23 -3.38 -58.23 -19.87
C GLY A 23 -3.22 -56.81 -19.31
N LEU A 24 -3.19 -55.76 -20.16
CA LEU A 24 -2.69 -54.44 -19.73
C LEU A 24 -3.78 -53.46 -19.25
N ALA A 25 -5.00 -53.53 -19.80
CA ALA A 25 -6.02 -52.50 -19.57
C ALA A 25 -6.61 -52.50 -18.14
N LYS A 26 -6.74 -53.67 -17.50
CA LYS A 26 -7.31 -53.79 -16.14
C LYS A 26 -6.39 -53.31 -15.01
N ARG A 27 -5.07 -53.33 -15.21
CA ARG A 27 -4.10 -52.87 -14.21
C ARG A 27 -3.92 -51.35 -14.21
N ILE A 28 -4.11 -50.70 -15.37
CA ILE A 28 -3.99 -49.24 -15.49
C ILE A 28 -5.23 -48.53 -14.92
N GLY A 29 -6.43 -49.09 -15.12
CA GLY A 29 -7.67 -48.52 -14.57
C GLY A 29 -7.72 -48.48 -13.03
N GLY A 30 -7.17 -49.50 -12.35
CA GLY A 30 -7.07 -49.52 -10.88
C GLY A 30 -6.07 -48.51 -10.32
N LEU A 31 -4.97 -48.25 -11.03
CA LEU A 31 -3.98 -47.23 -10.68
C LEU A 31 -4.53 -45.80 -10.84
N ILE A 32 -5.31 -45.55 -11.89
CA ILE A 32 -5.93 -44.22 -12.12
C ILE A 32 -7.02 -43.92 -11.08
N ALA A 33 -7.85 -44.91 -10.71
CA ALA A 33 -8.87 -44.73 -9.67
C ALA A 33 -8.27 -44.51 -8.27
N ALA A 34 -7.16 -45.19 -7.94
CA ALA A 34 -6.43 -44.98 -6.69
C ALA A 34 -5.76 -43.59 -6.64
N LEU A 35 -5.18 -43.13 -7.75
CA LEU A 35 -4.61 -41.78 -7.85
C LEU A 35 -5.67 -40.68 -7.76
N ALA A 36 -6.85 -40.88 -8.35
CA ALA A 36 -7.97 -39.94 -8.24
C ALA A 36 -8.52 -39.85 -6.80
N GLY A 37 -8.56 -40.97 -6.07
CA GLY A 37 -8.93 -40.98 -4.64
C GLY A 37 -7.92 -40.23 -3.75
N ILE A 38 -6.62 -40.39 -4.01
CA ILE A 38 -5.56 -39.66 -3.30
C ILE A 38 -5.59 -38.16 -3.64
N ALA A 39 -5.79 -37.80 -4.90
CA ALA A 39 -5.94 -36.41 -5.32
C ALA A 39 -7.18 -35.74 -4.69
N GLY A 40 -8.29 -36.46 -4.56
CA GLY A 40 -9.49 -35.99 -3.88
C GLY A 40 -9.29 -35.74 -2.38
N ILE A 41 -8.54 -36.62 -1.70
CA ILE A 41 -8.21 -36.46 -0.28
C ILE A 41 -7.22 -35.31 -0.08
N ILE A 42 -6.20 -35.18 -0.93
CA ILE A 42 -5.27 -34.03 -0.90
C ILE A 42 -6.03 -32.73 -1.16
N GLY A 43 -6.94 -32.69 -2.14
CA GLY A 43 -7.78 -31.52 -2.40
C GLY A 43 -8.68 -31.15 -1.21
N LEU A 44 -9.23 -32.13 -0.50
CA LEU A 44 -10.02 -31.90 0.72
C LEU A 44 -9.15 -31.42 1.89
N VAL A 45 -7.93 -31.94 2.04
CA VAL A 45 -6.99 -31.50 3.08
C VAL A 45 -6.47 -30.09 2.78
N VAL A 46 -6.11 -29.79 1.53
CA VAL A 46 -5.71 -28.45 1.10
C VAL A 46 -6.83 -27.45 1.34
N THR A 47 -8.09 -27.77 1.02
CA THR A 47 -9.24 -26.87 1.29
C THR A 47 -9.60 -26.75 2.77
N LEU A 48 -9.21 -27.70 3.63
CA LEU A 48 -9.42 -27.63 5.08
C LEU A 48 -8.24 -26.99 5.83
N VAL A 49 -7.03 -27.02 5.27
CA VAL A 49 -5.79 -26.46 5.85
C VAL A 49 -5.51 -25.05 5.31
N ASP A 50 -5.88 -24.73 4.07
CA ASP A 50 -5.78 -23.38 3.46
C ASP A 50 -6.96 -22.48 3.88
N ARG A 51 -7.37 -22.52 5.15
CA ARG A 51 -8.03 -21.33 5.69
C ARG A 51 -6.90 -20.37 6.03
N PRO A 52 -6.67 -19.30 5.24
CA PRO A 52 -5.70 -18.29 5.63
C PRO A 52 -6.02 -17.88 7.06
N GLU A 53 -5.01 -17.90 7.93
CA GLU A 53 -5.19 -17.47 9.31
C GLU A 53 -5.85 -16.09 9.30
N PRO A 54 -6.86 -15.86 10.15
CA PRO A 54 -7.55 -14.59 10.16
C PRO A 54 -6.55 -13.47 10.41
N TRP A 55 -6.54 -12.47 9.52
CA TRP A 55 -5.63 -11.34 9.60
C TRP A 55 -5.65 -10.71 10.99
N THR A 56 -4.49 -10.67 11.65
CA THR A 56 -4.38 -10.27 13.06
C THR A 56 -3.82 -8.86 13.21
N LYS A 57 -3.92 -8.31 14.43
CA LYS A 57 -3.21 -7.07 14.80
C LYS A 57 -1.70 -7.19 14.56
N ALA A 58 -1.10 -8.36 14.82
CA ALA A 58 0.34 -8.53 14.67
C ALA A 58 0.76 -8.43 13.20
N ASP A 59 -0.03 -9.00 12.29
CA ASP A 59 0.21 -8.92 10.85
C ASP A 59 0.12 -7.47 10.36
N TRP A 60 -0.93 -6.74 10.80
CA TRP A 60 -1.07 -5.32 10.50
C TRP A 60 0.12 -4.49 11.00
N VAL A 61 0.57 -4.71 12.25
CA VAL A 61 1.72 -4.01 12.83
C VAL A 61 3.00 -4.32 12.07
N SER A 62 3.20 -5.56 11.64
CA SER A 62 4.36 -5.96 10.84
C SER A 62 4.40 -5.21 9.51
N GLU A 63 3.28 -5.16 8.76
CA GLU A 63 3.21 -4.43 7.50
C GLU A 63 3.37 -2.91 7.71
N ALA A 64 2.75 -2.35 8.75
CA ALA A 64 2.87 -0.93 9.06
C ALA A 64 4.32 -0.54 9.40
N ASN A 65 5.04 -1.37 10.17
CA ASN A 65 6.46 -1.15 10.42
C ASN A 65 7.29 -1.21 9.13
N ALA A 66 7.00 -2.14 8.21
CA ALA A 66 7.70 -2.23 6.93
C ALA A 66 7.46 -0.98 6.05
N VAL A 67 6.26 -0.41 6.07
CA VAL A 67 5.97 0.90 5.43
C VAL A 67 6.81 2.00 6.07
N CYS A 68 6.81 2.08 7.40
CA CYS A 68 7.59 3.07 8.12
C CYS A 68 9.09 2.96 7.81
N GLU A 69 9.68 1.76 7.85
CA GLU A 69 11.11 1.55 7.58
C GLU A 69 11.53 2.02 6.18
N ARG A 70 10.63 1.86 5.20
CA ARG A 70 10.87 2.30 3.82
C ARG A 70 10.79 3.82 3.68
N GLU A 71 9.80 4.45 4.31
CA GLU A 71 9.38 5.81 3.97
C GLU A 71 9.75 6.87 5.02
N ILE A 72 10.00 6.49 6.28
CA ILE A 72 10.20 7.44 7.39
C ILE A 72 11.44 8.30 7.20
N GLY A 73 12.48 7.78 6.56
CA GLY A 73 13.70 8.54 6.24
C GLY A 73 13.40 9.71 5.30
N THR A 74 12.50 9.52 4.34
CA THR A 74 12.04 10.55 3.40
C THR A 74 11.26 11.63 4.14
N LEU A 75 10.31 11.23 5.01
CA LEU A 75 9.53 12.17 5.82
C LEU A 75 10.42 12.98 6.79
N SER A 76 11.34 12.31 7.48
CA SER A 76 12.28 12.93 8.42
C SER A 76 13.16 13.98 7.72
N SER A 77 13.75 13.59 6.58
CA SER A 77 14.56 14.50 5.77
C SER A 77 13.76 15.70 5.25
N ALA A 78 12.54 15.47 4.75
CA ALA A 78 11.68 16.54 4.26
C ALA A 78 11.24 17.49 5.38
N THR A 79 10.92 16.96 6.56
CA THR A 79 10.56 17.76 7.75
C THR A 79 11.73 18.59 8.23
N LEU A 80 12.93 18.01 8.31
CA LEU A 80 14.15 18.73 8.68
C LEU A 80 14.45 19.87 7.70
N ASN A 81 14.35 19.60 6.39
CA ASN A 81 14.58 20.61 5.37
C ASN A 81 13.51 21.72 5.39
N SER A 82 12.26 21.39 5.71
CA SER A 82 11.18 22.38 5.90
C SER A 82 11.48 23.32 7.06
N ARG A 83 11.89 22.79 8.21
CA ARG A 83 12.27 23.59 9.38
C ARG A 83 13.51 24.45 9.11
N SER A 84 14.52 23.88 8.47
CA SER A 84 15.76 24.58 8.11
C SER A 84 15.51 25.73 7.12
N SER A 85 14.76 25.47 6.06
CA SER A 85 14.41 26.49 5.05
C SER A 85 13.53 27.60 5.62
N LEU A 86 12.57 27.27 6.49
CA LEU A 86 11.78 28.26 7.22
C LEU A 86 12.66 29.14 8.11
N SER A 87 13.57 28.55 8.88
CA SER A 87 14.50 29.28 9.75
C SER A 87 15.40 30.22 8.94
N ALA A 88 15.94 29.74 7.82
CA ALA A 88 16.74 30.56 6.91
C ALA A 88 15.92 31.73 6.32
N MET A 89 14.68 31.47 5.90
CA MET A 89 13.76 32.48 5.40
C MET A 89 13.47 33.56 6.46
N GLN A 90 13.16 33.15 7.70
CA GLN A 90 12.90 34.08 8.82
C GLN A 90 14.15 34.90 9.17
N THR A 91 15.34 34.30 9.12
CA THR A 91 16.61 34.98 9.36
C THR A 91 16.86 36.05 8.30
N SER A 92 16.71 35.72 7.02
CA SER A 92 16.84 36.68 5.92
C SER A 92 15.77 37.77 5.94
N LEU A 93 14.54 37.45 6.36
CA LEU A 93 13.49 38.45 6.55
C LEU A 93 13.90 39.51 7.59
N ARG A 94 14.42 39.08 8.75
CA ARG A 94 14.89 39.99 9.80
C ARG A 94 16.10 40.82 9.37
N ALA A 95 16.98 40.25 8.55
CA ALA A 95 18.14 40.93 8.01
C ALA A 95 17.81 41.86 6.81
N GLY A 96 16.57 41.86 6.32
CA GLY A 96 16.19 42.61 5.12
C GLY A 96 16.80 42.06 3.83
N THR A 97 17.26 40.81 3.83
CA THR A 97 17.92 40.13 2.70
C THR A 97 17.08 39.00 2.12
N LEU A 98 15.79 38.93 2.47
CA LEU A 98 14.88 37.90 1.98
C LEU A 98 14.73 37.96 0.46
N THR A 99 14.80 36.80 -0.18
CA THR A 99 14.62 36.63 -1.62
C THR A 99 13.39 35.78 -1.93
N ASP A 100 12.80 35.98 -3.12
CA ASP A 100 11.70 35.14 -3.62
C ASP A 100 12.08 33.66 -3.68
N GLN A 101 13.35 33.35 -3.95
CA GLN A 101 13.83 31.98 -4.00
C GLN A 101 13.77 31.30 -2.63
N GLN A 102 14.07 32.02 -1.54
CA GLN A 102 13.99 31.46 -0.19
C GLN A 102 12.55 31.17 0.22
N ILE A 103 11.61 32.04 -0.15
CA ILE A 103 10.16 31.82 0.04
C ILE A 103 9.72 30.56 -0.70
N LYS A 104 10.06 30.46 -1.99
CA LYS A 104 9.72 29.30 -2.83
C LYS A 104 10.32 28.00 -2.30
N ASN A 105 11.57 28.03 -1.84
CA ASN A 105 12.22 26.88 -1.24
C ASN A 105 11.48 26.42 0.02
N ALA A 106 11.15 27.34 0.93
CA ALA A 106 10.39 27.00 2.13
C ALA A 106 9.03 26.39 1.80
N ALA A 107 8.29 26.99 0.87
CA ALA A 107 7.02 26.44 0.38
C ALA A 107 7.20 25.02 -0.19
N TRP A 108 8.20 24.82 -1.04
CA TRP A 108 8.49 23.53 -1.67
C TRP A 108 8.81 22.44 -0.65
N TYR A 109 9.64 22.73 0.35
CA TYR A 109 9.99 21.74 1.37
C TYR A 109 8.78 21.32 2.22
N PHE A 110 7.91 22.27 2.60
CA PHE A 110 6.68 21.94 3.31
C PHE A 110 5.74 21.07 2.47
N ASP A 111 5.64 21.32 1.16
CA ASP A 111 4.85 20.48 0.28
C ASP A 111 5.45 19.08 0.11
N ALA A 112 6.79 18.98 0.02
CA ALA A 112 7.48 17.71 0.00
C ALA A 112 7.26 16.90 1.30
N ALA A 113 7.30 17.55 2.47
CA ALA A 113 6.99 16.91 3.74
C ALA A 113 5.53 16.43 3.80
N ALA A 114 4.59 17.26 3.33
CA ALA A 114 3.19 16.87 3.21
C ALA A 114 3.01 15.65 2.29
N GLY A 115 3.69 15.63 1.14
CA GLY A 115 3.69 14.52 0.19
C GLY A 115 4.24 13.23 0.79
N ALA A 116 5.38 13.29 1.49
CA ALA A 116 5.97 12.14 2.16
C ALA A 116 5.02 11.55 3.22
N LEU A 117 4.40 12.40 4.04
CA LEU A 117 3.44 11.95 5.05
C LEU A 117 2.16 11.37 4.43
N ARG A 118 1.68 11.92 3.32
CA ARG A 118 0.57 11.33 2.56
C ARG A 118 0.93 9.96 1.98
N SER A 119 2.16 9.79 1.51
CA SER A 119 2.65 8.50 1.00
C SER A 119 2.56 7.44 2.10
N ILE A 120 3.17 7.70 3.25
CA ILE A 120 3.13 6.80 4.42
C ILE A 120 1.69 6.48 4.81
N ASN A 121 0.84 7.49 4.99
CA ASN A 121 -0.54 7.26 5.40
C ASN A 121 -1.37 6.54 4.33
N GLY A 122 -1.10 6.79 3.04
CA GLY A 122 -1.75 6.09 1.93
C GLY A 122 -1.44 4.60 1.95
N GLU A 123 -0.17 4.26 2.17
CA GLU A 123 0.26 2.87 2.30
C GLU A 123 -0.30 2.20 3.57
N ILE A 124 -0.21 2.85 4.73
CA ILE A 124 -0.80 2.33 5.99
C ILE A 124 -2.31 2.10 5.84
N ARG A 125 -3.02 3.00 5.17
CA ARG A 125 -4.46 2.87 4.90
C ARG A 125 -4.79 1.69 3.97
N SER A 126 -3.85 1.29 3.12
CA SER A 126 -4.03 0.19 2.17
C SER A 126 -3.84 -1.19 2.80
N ILE A 127 -3.21 -1.28 3.97
CA ILE A 127 -3.05 -2.52 4.74
C ILE A 127 -4.43 -3.04 5.18
N GLU A 128 -4.66 -4.34 5.08
CA GLU A 128 -5.88 -4.98 5.58
C GLU A 128 -6.05 -4.70 7.08
N ARG A 129 -7.25 -4.29 7.52
CA ARG A 129 -7.48 -3.87 8.91
C ARG A 129 -8.27 -4.94 9.67
N PRO A 130 -7.73 -5.54 10.74
CA PRO A 130 -8.52 -6.40 11.60
C PRO A 130 -9.64 -5.59 12.28
N GLU A 131 -10.85 -6.14 12.34
CA GLU A 131 -12.00 -5.45 12.95
C GLU A 131 -11.76 -5.04 14.41
N SER A 132 -10.88 -5.74 15.13
CA SER A 132 -10.53 -5.42 16.52
C SER A 132 -9.79 -4.09 16.71
N ILE A 133 -9.11 -3.56 15.68
CA ILE A 133 -8.33 -2.31 15.77
C ILE A 133 -8.72 -1.27 14.72
N LYS A 134 -9.67 -1.59 13.84
CA LYS A 134 -10.05 -0.77 12.68
C LYS A 134 -10.33 0.69 13.05
N GLY A 135 -11.11 0.93 14.10
CA GLY A 135 -11.44 2.28 14.55
C GLY A 135 -10.24 3.08 15.08
N ASP A 136 -9.22 2.41 15.65
CA ASP A 136 -8.01 3.09 16.10
C ASP A 136 -7.05 3.35 14.95
N VAL A 137 -6.95 2.43 13.99
CA VAL A 137 -6.22 2.66 12.72
C VAL A 137 -6.82 3.86 11.97
N ASP A 138 -8.15 3.94 11.87
CA ASP A 138 -8.82 5.04 11.17
C ASP A 138 -8.51 6.40 11.81
N LYS A 139 -8.52 6.49 13.15
CA LYS A 139 -8.12 7.72 13.86
C LYS A 139 -6.68 8.11 13.57
N VAL A 140 -5.76 7.14 13.55
CA VAL A 140 -4.34 7.41 13.27
C VAL A 140 -4.16 7.91 11.84
N VAL A 141 -4.76 7.24 10.86
CA VAL A 141 -4.73 7.66 9.45
C VAL A 141 -5.30 9.08 9.29
N ASP A 142 -6.43 9.37 9.92
CA ASP A 142 -7.05 10.70 9.89
C ASP A 142 -6.16 11.77 10.55
N GLY A 143 -5.46 11.43 11.64
CA GLY A 143 -4.46 12.30 12.25
C GLY A 143 -3.31 12.64 11.29
N GLY A 144 -2.82 11.64 10.56
CA GLY A 144 -1.80 11.81 9.53
C GLY A 144 -2.26 12.66 8.34
N VAL A 145 -3.53 12.53 7.94
CA VAL A 145 -4.17 13.41 6.96
C VAL A 145 -4.26 14.85 7.50
N GLY A 146 -4.62 15.03 8.78
CA GLY A 146 -4.64 16.34 9.43
C GLY A 146 -3.27 17.03 9.40
N ALA A 147 -2.22 16.30 9.78
CA ALA A 147 -0.83 16.78 9.77
C ALA A 147 -0.36 17.15 8.35
N SER A 148 -0.55 16.28 7.37
CA SER A 148 -0.15 16.54 5.98
C SER A 148 -0.92 17.72 5.35
N ASN A 149 -2.20 17.88 5.69
CA ASN A 149 -2.98 19.03 5.24
C ASN A 149 -2.50 20.34 5.88
N ALA A 150 -2.08 20.32 7.15
CA ALA A 150 -1.47 21.48 7.79
C ALA A 150 -0.16 21.88 7.07
N MET A 151 0.71 20.92 6.78
CA MET A 151 1.95 21.16 6.02
C MET A 151 1.67 21.74 4.63
N SER A 152 0.71 21.20 3.87
CA SER A 152 0.35 21.77 2.56
C SER A 152 -0.31 23.14 2.65
N ARG A 153 -1.04 23.47 3.72
CA ARG A 153 -1.54 24.84 3.92
C ARG A 153 -0.39 25.82 4.15
N VAL A 154 0.62 25.44 4.95
CA VAL A 154 1.85 26.25 5.10
C VAL A 154 2.52 26.47 3.74
N ALA A 155 2.68 25.43 2.94
CA ALA A 155 3.25 25.55 1.60
C ALA A 155 2.43 26.49 0.70
N GLY A 156 1.10 26.34 0.73
CA GLY A 156 0.16 27.18 -0.02
C GLY A 156 0.24 28.64 0.39
N ASP A 157 0.25 28.93 1.70
CA ASP A 157 0.39 30.29 2.22
C ASP A 157 1.75 30.87 1.81
N LEU A 158 2.85 30.17 2.05
CA LEU A 158 4.19 30.66 1.67
C LEU A 158 4.30 30.95 0.17
N SER A 159 3.65 30.17 -0.69
CA SER A 159 3.63 30.41 -2.14
C SER A 159 2.95 31.72 -2.56
N GLN A 160 2.11 32.30 -1.70
CA GLN A 160 1.43 33.58 -1.93
C GLN A 160 2.20 34.79 -1.42
N VAL A 161 3.32 34.61 -0.72
CA VAL A 161 4.16 35.72 -0.25
C VAL A 161 4.83 36.39 -1.44
N SER A 162 4.76 37.71 -1.50
CA SER A 162 5.38 38.53 -2.54
C SER A 162 6.14 39.71 -1.93
N LEU A 163 7.42 39.85 -2.27
CA LEU A 163 8.24 40.98 -1.82
C LEU A 163 7.75 42.33 -2.38
N ALA A 164 6.98 42.31 -3.47
CA ALA A 164 6.36 43.51 -4.06
C ALA A 164 5.13 44.01 -3.28
N ASN A 165 4.56 43.20 -2.36
CA ASN A 165 3.38 43.58 -1.56
C ASN A 165 3.57 43.25 -0.07
N PRO A 166 4.30 44.09 0.69
CA PRO A 166 4.65 43.80 2.08
C PRO A 166 3.44 43.60 3.02
N THR A 167 2.36 44.38 2.82
CA THR A 167 1.16 44.29 3.67
C THR A 167 0.41 42.97 3.49
N GLN A 168 0.29 42.49 2.24
CA GLN A 168 -0.27 41.16 1.98
C GLN A 168 0.65 40.06 2.52
N SER A 169 1.94 40.17 2.26
CA SER A 169 2.95 39.21 2.71
C SER A 169 2.97 39.04 4.23
N LEU A 170 2.83 40.12 5.00
CA LEU A 170 2.76 40.02 6.46
C LEU A 170 1.54 39.23 6.94
N ARG A 171 0.38 39.41 6.30
CA ARG A 171 -0.83 38.63 6.63
C ARG A 171 -0.66 37.15 6.33
N VAL A 172 -0.10 36.85 5.15
CA VAL A 172 0.18 35.48 4.72
C VAL A 172 1.20 34.80 5.62
N LEU A 173 2.27 35.49 6.01
CA LEU A 173 3.28 34.96 6.94
C LEU A 173 2.69 34.69 8.33
N ASN A 174 1.77 35.52 8.82
CA ASN A 174 1.07 35.27 10.08
C ASN A 174 0.13 34.05 9.99
N ALA A 175 -0.53 33.84 8.85
CA ALA A 175 -1.34 32.65 8.60
C ALA A 175 -0.46 31.39 8.57
N ALA A 176 0.66 31.43 7.84
CA ALA A 176 1.63 30.34 7.78
C ALA A 176 2.19 30.00 9.18
N ASP A 177 2.56 30.99 9.99
CA ASP A 177 3.03 30.79 11.36
C ASP A 177 1.98 30.09 12.25
N SER A 178 0.70 30.45 12.10
CA SER A 178 -0.39 29.79 12.81
C SER A 178 -0.57 28.32 12.39
N GLU A 179 -0.35 27.99 11.12
CA GLU A 179 -0.43 26.60 10.64
C GLU A 179 0.82 25.80 11.04
N ILE A 180 2.02 26.40 10.98
CA ILE A 180 3.27 25.79 11.43
C ILE A 180 3.16 25.32 12.88
N LYS A 181 2.57 26.13 13.76
CA LYS A 181 2.33 25.78 15.17
C LYS A 181 1.43 24.56 15.36
N LYS A 182 0.62 24.19 14.35
CA LYS A 182 -0.23 22.99 14.37
C LYS A 182 0.49 21.76 13.83
N VAL A 183 1.52 21.92 12.99
CA VAL A 183 2.20 20.79 12.34
C VAL A 183 2.82 19.85 13.36
N ASP A 184 3.64 20.37 14.27
CA ASP A 184 4.35 19.57 15.28
C ASP A 184 3.39 18.76 16.18
N PRO A 185 2.36 19.35 16.83
CA PRO A 185 1.47 18.56 17.68
C PRO A 185 0.64 17.54 16.89
N LEU A 186 0.26 17.83 15.63
CA LEU A 186 -0.45 16.86 14.79
C LEU A 186 0.47 15.70 14.40
N LEU A 187 1.72 15.98 14.06
CA LEU A 187 2.70 14.95 13.71
C LEU A 187 3.02 14.07 14.93
N SER A 188 3.20 14.66 16.11
CA SER A 188 3.41 13.92 17.36
C SER A 188 2.19 13.05 17.71
N GLN A 189 0.97 13.57 17.62
CA GLN A 189 -0.24 12.78 17.86
C GLN A 189 -0.36 11.59 16.89
N TRP A 190 0.00 11.79 15.62
CA TRP A 190 0.04 10.72 14.63
C TRP A 190 1.08 9.64 15.00
N GLN A 191 2.30 10.04 15.39
CA GLN A 191 3.35 9.12 15.82
C GLN A 191 2.96 8.35 17.09
N GLU A 192 2.43 9.04 18.10
CA GLU A 192 1.95 8.44 19.35
C GLU A 192 0.83 7.43 19.08
N GLY A 193 -0.09 7.73 18.16
CA GLY A 193 -1.14 6.83 17.75
C GLY A 193 -0.61 5.55 17.08
N LEU A 194 0.40 5.68 16.21
CA LEU A 194 1.09 4.52 15.62
C LEU A 194 1.79 3.67 16.70
N VAL A 195 2.48 4.31 17.65
CA VAL A 195 3.13 3.62 18.77
C VAL A 195 2.12 2.89 19.66
N ALA A 196 0.96 3.51 19.94
CA ALA A 196 -0.11 2.88 20.71
C ALA A 196 -0.69 1.62 20.00
N LEU A 197 -0.64 1.58 18.68
CA LEU A 197 -1.01 0.40 17.89
C LEU A 197 0.09 -0.67 17.86
N GLY A 198 1.32 -0.34 18.27
CA GLY A 198 2.48 -1.24 18.30
C GLY A 198 3.48 -1.02 17.16
N VAL A 199 3.31 0.04 16.36
CA VAL A 199 4.22 0.42 15.28
C VAL A 199 5.36 1.24 15.87
N THR A 200 6.58 0.72 15.80
CA THR A 200 7.77 1.34 16.40
C THR A 200 8.66 2.04 15.39
N SER A 201 8.62 1.64 14.12
CA SER A 201 9.54 2.12 13.10
C SER A 201 9.19 3.51 12.54
N CYS A 202 8.05 4.10 12.94
CA CYS A 202 7.64 5.47 12.56
C CYS A 202 8.02 6.56 13.58
N ASN A 203 8.75 6.20 14.65
CA ASN A 203 9.21 7.16 15.66
C ASN A 203 10.57 7.75 15.23
N THR A 204 10.64 9.06 15.05
CA THR A 204 11.86 9.80 14.62
C THR A 204 12.30 10.81 15.66
#